data_AF-A0A436RHI3-F1
#
_entry.id   AF-A0A436RHI3-F1
#
_cell.length_a   1.000
_cell.length_b   1.000
_cell.length_c   1.000
_cell.angle_alpha   90.00
_cell.angle_beta   90.00
_cell.angle_gamma   90.00
#
_symmetry.space_group_name_H-M   'P 1'
#
loop_
_entity.id
_entity.type
_entity.pdbx_description
1 polymer ?
#
loop_
_entity_poly.entity_id
_entity_poly.type
_entity_poly.pdbx_seq_one_letter_code
_entity_poly.pdbx_strand_id
1 'polypeptide(L)'
;MAMKKQTVKSLRKAAIAVVVLALVFYFIPILTAIWVVCGLIDVMRNDQKNRNLFERYFLGNGLFTWLLSPFNLIVDLLCYRNPGVWKPEQFPEDYQREINEVLGVFKARKDEIIADIDANFGAGRRGMYVYQWYGKHKIDNVPEFNKDYKYIKTIAVSVFSKRESTSWHFGPLRLSLRILYNLIPVQAEIFVQCGSKKNYWYDNPLFIFDDT
;
A
#
# COMPACT_ATOMS: atom_id res chain seq x y z
N MET A 1 -24.44 -32.04 -3.60
CA MET A 1 -24.20 -30.69 -3.04
C MET A 1 -23.00 -30.09 -3.76
N ALA A 2 -23.20 -29.22 -4.76
CA ALA A 2 -22.11 -28.71 -5.59
C ALA A 2 -21.29 -27.68 -4.79
N MET A 3 -20.05 -28.04 -4.44
CA MET A 3 -19.13 -27.12 -3.76
C MET A 3 -18.85 -25.93 -4.70
N LYS A 4 -19.09 -24.70 -4.22
CA LYS A 4 -18.94 -23.46 -5.01
C LYS A 4 -17.51 -23.41 -5.58
N LYS A 5 -17.34 -23.17 -6.89
CA LYS A 5 -16.03 -23.19 -7.59
C LYS A 5 -14.91 -22.41 -6.88
N GLN A 6 -15.26 -21.32 -6.21
CA GLN A 6 -14.33 -20.49 -5.42
C GLN A 6 -13.77 -21.25 -4.20
N THR A 7 -14.61 -22.01 -3.50
CA THR A 7 -14.23 -22.84 -2.34
C THR A 7 -13.25 -23.94 -2.75
N VAL A 8 -13.47 -24.57 -3.91
CA VAL A 8 -12.55 -25.59 -4.47
C VAL A 8 -11.17 -25.01 -4.73
N LYS A 9 -11.10 -23.80 -5.31
CA LYS A 9 -9.83 -23.12 -5.61
C LYS A 9 -9.05 -22.77 -4.33
N SER A 10 -9.73 -22.26 -3.31
CA SER A 10 -9.10 -21.95 -2.01
C SER A 10 -8.61 -23.21 -1.29
N LEU A 11 -9.39 -24.29 -1.32
CA LEU A 11 -8.98 -25.60 -0.77
C LEU A 11 -7.72 -26.15 -1.45
N ARG A 12 -7.66 -26.10 -2.78
CA ARG A 12 -6.46 -26.53 -3.53
C ARG A 12 -5.22 -25.71 -3.15
N LYS A 13 -5.36 -24.39 -3.04
CA LYS A 13 -4.27 -23.51 -2.61
C LYS A 13 -3.79 -23.86 -1.19
N ALA A 14 -4.72 -24.06 -0.27
CA ALA A 14 -4.40 -24.45 1.10
C ALA A 14 -3.67 -25.81 1.15
N ALA A 15 -4.14 -26.80 0.39
CA ALA A 15 -3.49 -28.11 0.33
C ALA A 15 -2.05 -28.02 -0.18
N ILE A 16 -1.81 -27.25 -1.26
CA ILE A 16 -0.45 -27.02 -1.78
C ILE A 16 0.41 -26.31 -0.72
N ALA A 17 -0.12 -25.26 -0.08
CA ALA A 17 0.61 -24.53 0.95
C ALA A 17 0.99 -25.43 2.13
N VAL A 18 0.09 -26.31 2.57
CA VAL A 18 0.36 -27.27 3.65
C VAL A 18 1.46 -28.25 3.26
N VAL A 19 1.42 -28.81 2.04
CA VAL A 19 2.47 -29.74 1.56
C VAL A 19 3.83 -29.04 1.50
N VAL A 20 3.87 -27.83 0.93
CA VAL A 20 5.11 -27.04 0.85
C VAL A 20 5.63 -26.71 2.26
N LEU A 21 4.77 -26.24 3.15
CA LEU A 21 5.13 -25.95 4.54
C LEU A 21 5.64 -27.20 5.28
N ALA A 22 5.01 -28.36 5.08
CA ALA A 22 5.43 -29.61 5.69
C ALA A 22 6.82 -30.04 5.20
N LEU A 23 7.10 -29.90 3.90
CA LEU A 23 8.43 -30.17 3.33
C LEU A 23 9.47 -29.22 3.91
N VAL A 24 9.20 -27.91 3.92
CA VAL A 24 10.15 -26.92 4.48
C VAL A 24 10.37 -27.15 5.97
N PHE A 25 9.32 -27.46 6.72
CA PHE A 25 9.40 -27.81 8.14
C PHE A 25 10.23 -29.07 8.40
N TYR A 26 10.13 -30.08 7.53
CA TYR A 26 10.95 -31.29 7.65
C TYR A 26 12.46 -31.00 7.54
N PHE A 27 12.86 -30.12 6.62
CA PHE A 27 14.29 -29.80 6.42
C PHE A 27 14.82 -28.73 7.38
N ILE A 28 14.02 -27.72 7.73
CA ILE A 28 14.44 -26.59 8.59
C ILE A 28 13.35 -26.23 9.62
N PRO A 29 13.08 -27.12 10.60
CA PRO A 29 11.91 -27.00 11.49
C PRO A 29 11.92 -25.74 12.35
N ILE A 30 13.06 -25.39 12.94
CA ILE A 30 13.17 -24.25 13.86
C ILE A 30 12.92 -22.94 13.10
N LEU A 31 13.59 -22.73 11.96
CA LEU A 31 13.40 -21.52 11.15
C LEU A 31 11.97 -21.42 10.61
N THR A 32 11.39 -22.55 10.20
CA THR A 32 10.00 -22.60 9.72
C THR A 32 9.01 -22.25 10.83
N ALA A 33 9.21 -22.79 12.04
CA ALA A 33 8.37 -22.47 13.19
C ALA A 33 8.43 -20.98 13.54
N ILE A 34 9.63 -20.40 13.60
CA ILE A 34 9.82 -18.97 13.83
C ILE A 34 9.13 -18.15 12.74
N TRP A 35 9.31 -18.49 11.46
CA TRP A 35 8.69 -17.77 10.34
C TRP A 35 7.16 -17.83 10.37
N VAL A 36 6.57 -19.00 10.68
CA VAL A 36 5.11 -19.14 10.83
C VAL A 36 4.62 -18.30 12.01
N VAL A 37 5.31 -18.33 13.15
CA VAL A 37 4.97 -17.49 14.31
C VAL A 37 5.07 -16.01 13.97
N CYS A 38 6.12 -15.58 13.25
CA CYS A 38 6.23 -14.21 12.74
C CYS A 38 5.03 -13.84 11.85
N GLY A 39 4.65 -14.70 10.91
CA GLY A 39 3.48 -14.46 10.07
C GLY A 39 2.17 -14.35 10.86
N LEU A 40 2.00 -15.17 11.89
CA LEU A 40 0.84 -15.12 12.78
C LEU A 40 0.82 -13.84 13.63
N ILE A 41 1.96 -13.41 14.18
CA ILE A 41 2.05 -12.14 14.93
C ILE A 41 1.78 -10.97 13.98
N ASP A 42 2.38 -10.99 12.79
CA ASP A 42 2.28 -9.91 11.82
C ASP A 42 0.85 -9.71 11.32
N VAL A 43 0.14 -10.77 10.92
CA VAL A 43 -1.26 -10.64 10.49
C VAL A 43 -2.17 -10.13 11.61
N MET A 44 -1.86 -10.46 12.87
CA MET A 44 -2.69 -10.11 14.04
C MET A 44 -2.70 -8.62 14.38
N ARG A 45 -1.80 -7.82 13.80
CA ARG A 45 -1.83 -6.35 13.91
C ARG A 45 -3.07 -5.73 13.25
N ASN A 46 -3.62 -6.40 12.24
CA ASN A 46 -4.80 -5.92 11.53
C ASN A 46 -6.01 -5.91 12.47
N ASP A 47 -6.84 -4.89 12.35
CA ASP A 47 -8.03 -4.70 13.18
C ASP A 47 -9.15 -5.70 12.84
N GLN A 48 -9.35 -5.98 11.55
CA GLN A 48 -10.41 -6.86 11.03
C GLN A 48 -9.96 -8.32 10.89
N LYS A 49 -9.85 -9.03 12.01
CA LYS A 49 -9.41 -10.44 12.08
C LYS A 49 -10.49 -11.43 11.63
N ASN A 50 -10.78 -11.45 10.34
CA ASN A 50 -11.75 -12.37 9.74
C ASN A 50 -11.06 -13.40 8.82
N ARG A 51 -11.78 -14.47 8.45
CA ARG A 51 -11.25 -15.53 7.56
C ARG A 51 -10.69 -14.99 6.24
N ASN A 52 -11.32 -13.96 5.68
CA ASN A 52 -10.88 -13.36 4.41
C ASN A 52 -9.54 -12.62 4.56
N LEU A 53 -9.25 -12.00 5.71
CA LEU A 53 -7.93 -11.43 6.00
C LEU A 53 -6.86 -12.53 5.95
N PHE A 54 -7.04 -13.60 6.73
CA PHE A 54 -6.08 -14.71 6.80
C PHE A 54 -5.88 -15.38 5.44
N GLU A 55 -6.97 -15.60 4.69
CA GLU A 55 -6.87 -16.18 3.35
C GLU A 55 -6.10 -15.28 2.38
N ARG A 56 -6.33 -13.95 2.41
CA ARG A 56 -5.59 -13.02 1.55
C ARG A 56 -4.12 -12.90 1.94
N TYR A 57 -3.83 -12.93 3.23
CA TYR A 57 -2.48 -12.82 3.76
C TYR A 57 -1.64 -14.07 3.43
N PHE A 58 -2.10 -15.26 3.81
CA PHE A 58 -1.32 -16.50 3.66
C PHE A 58 -1.44 -17.17 2.28
N LEU A 59 -2.55 -16.96 1.54
CA LEU A 59 -2.87 -17.70 0.30
C LEU A 59 -3.21 -16.78 -0.89
N GLY A 60 -3.17 -15.47 -0.67
CA GLY A 60 -3.58 -14.44 -1.61
C GLY A 60 -2.43 -13.50 -1.98
N ASN A 61 -2.72 -12.20 -1.97
CA ASN A 61 -1.77 -11.16 -2.36
C ASN A 61 -0.90 -10.65 -1.21
N GLY A 62 -1.10 -11.12 0.02
CA GLY A 62 -0.20 -10.86 1.15
C GLY A 62 0.97 -11.85 1.26
N LEU A 63 1.13 -12.78 0.30
CA LEU A 63 2.19 -13.79 0.33
C LEU A 63 3.60 -13.17 0.49
N PHE A 64 3.87 -12.05 -0.17
CA PHE A 64 5.14 -11.34 -0.02
C PHE A 64 5.28 -10.66 1.34
N THR A 65 4.20 -10.09 1.87
CA THR A 65 4.17 -9.53 3.23
C THR A 65 4.43 -10.61 4.27
N TRP A 66 3.84 -11.81 4.10
CA TRP A 66 4.09 -12.97 4.97
C TRP A 66 5.52 -13.48 4.84
N LEU A 67 6.04 -13.63 3.62
CA LEU A 67 7.44 -14.01 3.40
C LEU A 67 8.40 -13.07 4.14
N LEU A 68 8.10 -11.77 4.13
CA LEU A 68 8.90 -10.72 4.76
C LEU A 68 8.48 -10.44 6.21
N SER A 69 7.55 -11.20 6.79
CA SER A 69 7.03 -10.94 8.14
C SER A 69 8.10 -10.90 9.24
N PRO A 70 9.17 -11.73 9.27
CA PRO A 70 10.22 -11.57 10.27
C PRO A 70 10.93 -10.22 10.16
N PHE A 71 11.20 -9.78 8.93
CA PHE A 71 11.82 -8.49 8.68
C PHE A 71 10.89 -7.33 9.06
N ASN A 72 9.61 -7.40 8.68
CA ASN A 72 8.61 -6.40 9.05
C ASN A 72 8.44 -6.28 10.57
N LEU A 73 8.49 -7.41 11.30
CA LEU A 73 8.44 -7.39 12.77
C LEU A 73 9.71 -6.82 13.39
N ILE A 74 10.89 -7.08 12.83
CA ILE A 74 12.13 -6.40 13.27
C ILE A 74 12.00 -4.89 13.08
N VAL A 75 11.44 -4.44 11.94
CA VAL A 75 11.18 -3.02 11.70
C VAL A 75 10.24 -2.44 12.77
N ASP A 76 9.18 -3.15 13.16
CA ASP A 76 8.31 -2.71 14.26
C ASP A 76 9.04 -2.55 15.60
N LEU A 77 10.07 -3.34 15.86
CA LEU A 77 10.89 -3.21 17.07
C LEU A 77 11.82 -1.99 17.03
N LEU A 78 12.23 -1.58 15.83
CA LEU A 78 13.16 -0.46 15.63
C LEU A 78 12.45 0.88 15.43
N CYS A 79 11.18 0.86 14.99
CA CYS A 79 10.42 2.04 14.65
C CYS A 79 9.43 2.45 15.74
N TYR A 80 8.97 3.70 15.67
CA TYR A 80 7.88 4.18 16.50
C TYR A 80 6.60 3.38 16.27
N ARG A 81 5.75 3.35 17.31
CA ARG A 81 4.44 2.70 17.24
C ARG A 81 3.67 3.17 16.00
N ASN A 82 3.24 2.22 15.19
CA ASN A 82 2.50 2.48 13.97
C ASN A 82 0.98 2.40 14.24
N PRO A 83 0.23 3.53 14.15
CA PRO A 83 -1.22 3.56 14.29
C PRO A 83 -1.98 3.05 13.06
N GLY A 84 -1.30 2.66 11.98
CA GLY A 84 -1.88 2.25 10.71
C GLY A 84 -2.30 3.42 9.83
N VAL A 85 -3.04 4.39 10.38
CA VAL A 85 -3.39 5.65 9.70
C VAL A 85 -2.74 6.81 10.45
N TRP A 86 -2.05 7.66 9.70
CA TRP A 86 -1.25 8.77 10.20
C TRP A 86 -1.85 10.12 9.83
N LYS A 87 -1.53 11.12 10.63
CA LYS A 87 -1.75 12.54 10.31
C LYS A 87 -0.40 13.25 10.12
N PRO A 88 -0.34 14.30 9.29
CA PRO A 88 0.91 15.04 9.06
C PRO A 88 1.60 15.50 10.34
N GLU A 89 0.82 15.95 11.34
CA GLU A 89 1.35 16.53 12.57
C GLU A 89 2.04 15.51 13.48
N GLN A 90 1.87 14.21 13.20
CA GLN A 90 2.52 13.13 13.95
C GLN A 90 3.96 12.85 13.48
N PHE A 91 4.38 13.43 12.36
CA PHE A 91 5.74 13.25 11.84
C PHE A 91 6.71 14.31 12.40
N PRO A 92 8.02 14.04 12.42
CA PRO A 92 9.02 15.09 12.69
C PRO A 92 8.94 16.23 11.67
N GLU A 93 9.33 17.45 12.07
CA GLU A 93 9.21 18.67 11.25
C GLU A 93 9.85 18.54 9.86
N ASP A 94 10.98 17.85 9.79
CA ASP A 94 11.71 17.53 8.57
C ASP A 94 10.86 16.78 7.53
N TYR A 95 10.05 15.82 8.00
CA TYR A 95 9.19 15.00 7.17
C TYR A 95 8.00 15.85 6.73
N GLN A 96 7.40 16.60 7.66
CA GLN A 96 6.31 17.52 7.37
C GLN A 96 6.71 18.55 6.31
N ARG A 97 7.94 19.09 6.37
CA ARG A 97 8.46 20.02 5.38
C ARG A 97 8.45 19.41 3.97
N GLU A 98 9.04 18.23 3.78
CA GLU A 98 9.05 17.58 2.45
C GLU A 98 7.64 17.22 1.96
N ILE A 99 6.78 16.74 2.86
CA ILE A 99 5.37 16.45 2.53
C ILE A 99 4.68 17.72 2.05
N ASN A 100 4.78 18.82 2.81
CA ASN A 100 4.13 20.08 2.50
C ASN A 100 4.69 20.72 1.23
N GLU A 101 5.99 20.57 0.97
CA GLU A 101 6.62 21.03 -0.27
C GLU A 101 6.04 20.29 -1.48
N VAL A 102 6.05 18.95 -1.48
CA VAL A 102 5.52 18.14 -2.59
C VAL A 102 4.02 18.41 -2.79
N LEU A 103 3.24 18.48 -1.71
CA LEU A 103 1.81 18.83 -1.79
C LEU A 103 1.60 20.25 -2.29
N GLY A 104 2.48 21.19 -1.92
CA GLY A 104 2.46 22.57 -2.38
C GLY A 104 2.64 22.67 -3.89
N VAL A 105 3.60 21.92 -4.46
CA VAL A 105 3.82 21.83 -5.91
C VAL A 105 2.58 21.26 -6.60
N PHE A 106 2.02 20.16 -6.09
CA PHE A 106 0.79 19.58 -6.66
C PHE A 106 -0.40 20.55 -6.63
N LYS A 107 -0.52 21.39 -5.61
CA LYS A 107 -1.57 22.41 -5.52
C LYS A 107 -1.33 23.56 -6.49
N ALA A 108 -0.10 24.06 -6.57
CA ALA A 108 0.26 25.21 -7.38
C ALA A 108 0.25 24.91 -8.88
N ARG A 109 0.70 23.72 -9.28
CA ARG A 109 0.81 23.28 -10.68
C ARG A 109 -0.26 22.26 -11.08
N LYS A 110 -1.36 22.19 -10.32
CA LYS A 110 -2.42 21.18 -10.49
C LYS A 110 -2.91 21.08 -11.94
N ASP A 111 -3.28 22.22 -12.54
CA ASP A 111 -3.91 22.25 -13.85
C ASP A 111 -2.90 21.89 -14.97
N GLU A 112 -1.64 22.33 -14.83
CA GLU A 112 -0.52 21.96 -15.71
C GLU A 112 -0.27 20.44 -15.67
N ILE A 113 -0.16 19.87 -14.46
CA ILE A 113 0.06 18.44 -14.24
C ILE A 113 -1.09 17.61 -14.82
N ILE A 114 -2.34 18.01 -14.60
CA ILE A 114 -3.51 17.30 -15.14
C ILE A 114 -3.50 17.35 -16.67
N ALA A 115 -3.26 18.53 -17.27
CA ALA A 115 -3.24 18.68 -18.72
C ALA A 115 -2.14 17.83 -19.38
N ASP A 116 -0.95 17.80 -18.79
CA ASP A 116 0.16 16.96 -19.27
C ASP A 116 -0.16 15.46 -19.14
N ILE A 117 -0.75 15.04 -18.02
CA ILE A 117 -1.21 13.66 -17.83
C ILE A 117 -2.26 13.28 -18.87
N ASP A 118 -3.27 14.13 -19.11
CA ASP A 118 -4.33 13.87 -20.09
C ASP A 118 -3.78 13.84 -21.54
N ALA A 119 -2.75 14.63 -21.85
CA ALA A 119 -2.08 14.59 -23.15
C ALA A 119 -1.29 13.29 -23.36
N ASN A 120 -0.66 12.77 -22.30
CA ASN A 120 0.15 11.54 -22.36
C ASN A 120 -0.68 10.26 -22.16
N PHE A 121 -1.79 10.32 -21.43
CA PHE A 121 -2.74 9.23 -21.23
C PHE A 121 -3.99 9.45 -22.07
N GLY A 122 -4.04 8.81 -23.24
CA GLY A 122 -5.28 8.76 -24.04
C GLY A 122 -6.48 8.27 -23.21
N ALA A 123 -7.65 8.85 -23.48
CA ALA A 123 -8.86 8.68 -22.68
C ALA A 123 -9.17 7.21 -22.31
N GLY A 124 -9.41 6.95 -21.03
CA GLY A 124 -10.00 5.70 -20.54
C GLY A 124 -9.05 4.64 -19.96
N ARG A 125 -7.75 4.93 -19.75
CA ARG A 125 -6.82 3.97 -19.12
C ARG A 125 -6.48 4.35 -17.68
N ARG A 126 -6.52 3.36 -16.78
CA ARG A 126 -5.84 3.44 -15.48
C ARG A 126 -4.34 3.59 -15.73
N GLY A 127 -3.76 4.66 -15.22
CA GLY A 127 -2.38 5.04 -15.45
C GLY A 127 -1.71 5.51 -14.17
N MET A 128 -0.40 5.29 -14.07
CA MET A 128 0.42 5.89 -13.03
C MET A 128 1.48 6.73 -13.73
N TYR A 129 1.41 8.05 -13.53
CA TYR A 129 2.41 8.99 -14.01
C TYR A 129 3.46 9.18 -12.92
N VAL A 130 4.70 8.76 -13.16
CA VAL A 130 5.72 8.64 -12.11
C VAL A 130 6.82 9.67 -12.35
N TYR A 131 6.95 10.63 -11.44
CA TYR A 131 8.03 11.61 -11.46
C TYR A 131 9.28 11.05 -10.80
N GLN A 132 9.12 10.42 -9.65
CA GLN A 132 10.21 9.81 -8.88
C GLN A 132 9.80 8.43 -8.37
N TRP A 133 10.69 7.44 -8.47
CA TRP A 133 10.47 6.07 -8.00
C TRP A 133 11.66 5.60 -7.16
N TYR A 134 11.45 5.41 -5.87
CA TYR A 134 12.51 5.08 -4.89
C TYR A 134 13.77 5.96 -5.02
N GLY A 135 13.57 7.27 -5.12
CA GLY A 135 14.63 8.28 -5.25
C GLY A 135 15.22 8.43 -6.66
N LYS A 136 14.77 7.62 -7.64
CA LYS A 136 15.21 7.76 -9.03
C LYS A 136 14.21 8.58 -9.82
N HIS A 137 14.67 9.68 -10.43
CA HIS A 137 13.85 10.49 -11.34
C HIS A 137 13.48 9.73 -12.61
N LYS A 138 12.27 10.00 -13.11
CA LYS A 138 11.66 9.33 -14.27
C LYS A 138 11.12 10.33 -15.26
N ILE A 139 10.16 11.14 -14.84
CA ILE A 139 9.60 12.25 -15.61
C ILE A 139 10.04 13.53 -14.92
N ASP A 140 10.56 14.48 -15.69
CA ASP A 140 11.27 15.66 -15.21
C ASP A 140 10.61 16.99 -15.61
N ASN A 141 9.43 16.95 -16.22
CA ASN A 141 8.71 18.14 -16.68
C ASN A 141 8.16 19.04 -15.55
N VAL A 142 8.17 18.57 -14.30
CA VAL A 142 7.96 19.39 -13.10
C VAL A 142 9.28 19.47 -12.32
N PRO A 143 10.10 20.54 -12.52
CA PRO A 143 11.44 20.63 -11.95
C PRO A 143 11.50 20.51 -10.43
N GLU A 144 10.46 20.93 -9.72
CA GLU A 144 10.39 20.87 -8.26
C GLU A 144 10.33 19.42 -7.73
N PHE A 145 9.89 18.45 -8.54
CA PHE A 145 9.93 17.04 -8.18
C PHE A 145 11.30 16.38 -8.43
N ASN A 146 12.23 17.09 -9.07
CA ASN A 146 13.59 16.60 -9.32
C ASN A 146 14.57 16.94 -8.19
N LYS A 147 14.08 17.51 -7.08
CA LYS A 147 14.91 17.77 -5.89
C LYS A 147 15.28 16.45 -5.21
N ASP A 148 16.44 16.44 -4.55
CA ASP A 148 16.89 15.31 -3.75
C ASP A 148 16.13 15.26 -2.40
N TYR A 149 14.93 14.67 -2.43
CA TYR A 149 14.14 14.45 -1.22
C TYR A 149 14.77 13.35 -0.34
N LYS A 150 15.02 13.68 0.93
CA LYS A 150 15.62 12.77 1.90
C LYS A 150 14.62 11.71 2.36
N TYR A 151 13.35 12.06 2.54
CA TYR A 151 12.31 11.18 3.10
C TYR A 151 11.27 10.77 2.06
N ILE A 152 10.87 11.66 1.14
CA ILE A 152 9.96 11.31 0.05
C ILE A 152 10.73 10.55 -1.03
N LYS A 153 10.42 9.26 -1.17
CA LYS A 153 11.11 8.39 -2.14
C LYS A 153 10.34 8.19 -3.44
N THR A 154 9.03 8.33 -3.44
CA THR A 154 8.21 8.12 -4.64
C THR A 154 7.19 9.24 -4.78
N ILE A 155 7.13 9.83 -5.99
CA ILE A 155 6.18 10.87 -6.36
C ILE A 155 5.51 10.40 -7.64
N ALA A 156 4.20 10.17 -7.59
CA ALA A 156 3.43 9.71 -8.73
C ALA A 156 1.97 10.17 -8.64
N VAL A 157 1.32 10.32 -9.80
CA VAL A 157 -0.10 10.60 -9.93
C VAL A 157 -0.79 9.36 -10.48
N SER A 158 -1.82 8.89 -9.78
CA SER A 158 -2.63 7.77 -10.24
C SER A 158 -3.95 8.29 -10.82
N VAL A 159 -4.25 7.92 -12.06
CA VAL A 159 -5.50 8.28 -12.73
C VAL A 159 -6.50 7.14 -12.59
N PHE A 160 -7.66 7.43 -12.04
CA PHE A 160 -8.79 6.50 -11.91
C PHE A 160 -9.96 7.00 -12.74
N SER A 161 -10.50 6.14 -13.61
CA SER A 161 -11.71 6.42 -14.37
C SER A 161 -12.98 6.15 -13.53
N LYS A 162 -14.14 6.60 -14.02
CA LYS A 162 -15.43 6.35 -13.36
C LYS A 162 -15.69 4.84 -13.27
N ARG A 163 -16.13 4.37 -12.09
CA ARG A 163 -16.46 2.97 -11.76
C ARG A 163 -15.27 2.01 -11.58
N GLU A 164 -14.08 2.53 -11.35
CA GLU A 164 -12.93 1.69 -10.97
C GLU A 164 -12.97 1.30 -9.50
N SER A 165 -12.56 0.07 -9.21
CA SER A 165 -12.32 -0.39 -7.85
C SER A 165 -11.04 -1.22 -7.80
N THR A 166 -10.25 -1.02 -6.76
CA THR A 166 -9.08 -1.84 -6.50
C THR A 166 -9.44 -2.96 -5.54
N SER A 167 -8.96 -4.17 -5.80
CA SER A 167 -9.06 -5.26 -4.83
C SER A 167 -8.19 -4.95 -3.61
N TRP A 168 -8.61 -5.35 -2.41
CA TRP A 168 -7.73 -5.32 -1.24
C TRP A 168 -6.43 -6.02 -1.52
N HIS A 169 -5.32 -5.39 -1.15
CA HIS A 169 -3.96 -5.85 -1.35
C HIS A 169 -3.07 -5.35 -0.22
N PHE A 170 -1.89 -5.93 -0.10
CA PHE A 170 -0.88 -5.58 0.89
C PHE A 170 0.37 -5.03 0.20
N GLY A 171 0.97 -4.01 0.81
CA GLY A 171 2.36 -3.67 0.60
C GLY A 171 3.27 -4.77 1.17
N PRO A 172 4.39 -5.11 0.52
CA PRO A 172 5.25 -6.18 0.99
C PRO A 172 6.15 -5.79 2.18
N LEU A 173 6.47 -4.50 2.33
CA LEU A 173 7.53 -4.01 3.23
C LEU A 173 7.05 -2.88 4.13
N ARG A 174 7.42 -2.95 5.42
CA ARG A 174 7.03 -1.99 6.47
C ARG A 174 7.90 -0.73 6.55
N LEU A 175 8.79 -0.51 5.59
CA LEU A 175 9.76 0.60 5.62
C LEU A 175 9.21 1.92 5.08
N SER A 176 7.98 1.94 4.57
CA SER A 176 7.39 3.12 3.95
C SER A 176 5.94 3.30 4.34
N LEU A 177 5.50 4.55 4.35
CA LEU A 177 4.09 4.91 4.41
C LEU A 177 3.66 5.46 3.06
N ARG A 178 2.37 5.29 2.73
CA ARG A 178 1.76 5.89 1.55
C ARG A 178 1.07 7.19 1.92
N ILE A 179 1.36 8.23 1.16
CA ILE A 179 0.68 9.52 1.22
C ILE A 179 -0.11 9.65 -0.07
N LEU A 180 -1.43 9.71 0.05
CA LEU A 180 -2.33 9.89 -1.07
C LEU A 180 -3.04 11.22 -0.92
N TYR A 181 -2.98 12.03 -1.98
CA TYR A 181 -3.63 13.32 -2.05
C TYR A 181 -4.54 13.37 -3.28
N ASN A 182 -5.82 13.69 -3.08
CA ASN A 182 -6.76 13.88 -4.17
C ASN A 182 -6.62 15.29 -4.75
N LEU A 183 -6.16 15.37 -6.01
CA LEU A 183 -6.02 16.63 -6.75
C LEU A 183 -7.39 17.24 -7.12
N ILE A 184 -8.42 16.40 -7.30
CA ILE A 184 -9.75 16.82 -7.77
C ILE A 184 -10.82 16.23 -6.86
N PRO A 185 -11.05 16.81 -5.66
CA PRO A 185 -12.15 16.39 -4.79
C PRO A 185 -13.49 16.68 -5.49
N VAL A 186 -14.25 15.61 -5.74
CA VAL A 186 -15.61 15.68 -6.29
C VAL A 186 -16.58 15.05 -5.30
N GLN A 187 -17.78 15.61 -5.20
CA GLN A 187 -18.82 15.09 -4.32
C GLN A 187 -19.43 13.82 -4.93
N ALA A 188 -18.78 12.69 -4.69
CA ALA A 188 -19.16 11.37 -5.15
C ALA A 188 -18.67 10.31 -4.15
N GLU A 189 -19.17 9.07 -4.27
CA GLU A 189 -18.74 7.95 -3.43
C GLU A 189 -17.36 7.43 -3.84
N ILE A 190 -16.32 8.25 -3.62
CA ILE A 190 -14.92 7.90 -3.87
C ILE A 190 -14.19 7.88 -2.54
N PHE A 191 -13.64 6.73 -2.20
CA PHE A 191 -12.98 6.53 -0.92
C PHE A 191 -11.75 5.65 -1.06
N VAL A 192 -10.89 5.72 -0.04
CA VAL A 192 -9.85 4.73 0.23
C VAL A 192 -10.15 4.08 1.57
N GLN A 193 -9.83 2.79 1.69
CA GLN A 193 -10.03 2.05 2.93
C GLN A 193 -8.76 1.28 3.30
N CYS A 194 -8.31 1.46 4.54
CA CYS A 194 -7.24 0.69 5.16
C CYS A 194 -7.78 0.11 6.47
N GLY A 195 -7.83 -1.22 6.57
CA GLY A 195 -8.49 -1.92 7.68
C GLY A 195 -9.94 -1.47 7.88
N SER A 196 -10.31 -1.09 9.11
CA SER A 196 -11.60 -0.50 9.45
C SER A 196 -11.74 0.99 9.12
N LYS A 197 -10.65 1.66 8.73
CA LYS A 197 -10.64 3.11 8.47
C LYS A 197 -10.97 3.39 7.01
N LYS A 198 -12.11 4.05 6.79
CA LYS A 198 -12.58 4.50 5.47
C LYS A 198 -12.46 6.02 5.39
N ASN A 199 -11.79 6.54 4.36
CA ASN A 199 -11.60 7.95 4.09
C ASN A 199 -12.26 8.32 2.76
N TYR A 200 -13.24 9.22 2.80
CA TYR A 200 -13.88 9.77 1.61
C TYR A 200 -13.10 10.98 1.11
N TRP A 201 -12.77 11.00 -0.18
CA TRP A 201 -11.87 12.03 -0.73
C TRP A 201 -12.49 13.42 -0.79
N TYR A 202 -13.82 13.51 -0.81
CA TYR A 202 -14.53 14.78 -0.75
C TYR A 202 -14.39 15.44 0.63
N ASP A 203 -14.48 14.65 1.71
CA ASP A 203 -14.40 15.15 3.09
C ASP A 203 -12.95 15.45 3.51
N ASN A 204 -12.02 14.59 3.08
CA ASN A 204 -10.61 14.74 3.39
C ASN A 204 -9.74 14.34 2.18
N PRO A 205 -9.10 15.31 1.51
CA PRO A 205 -8.30 15.06 0.31
C PRO A 205 -6.97 14.37 0.62
N LEU A 206 -6.52 14.29 1.88
CA LEU A 206 -5.22 13.72 2.25
C LEU A 206 -5.39 12.46 3.12
N PHE A 207 -4.79 11.35 2.72
CA PHE A 207 -4.80 10.12 3.50
C PHE A 207 -3.40 9.50 3.58
N ILE A 208 -2.91 9.30 4.80
CA ILE A 208 -1.59 8.73 5.07
C ILE A 208 -1.76 7.42 5.82
N PHE A 209 -1.20 6.33 5.31
CA PHE A 209 -1.39 5.01 5.88
C PHE A 209 -0.21 4.07 5.63
N ASP A 210 -0.08 3.09 6.51
CA ASP A 210 0.70 1.87 6.29
C ASP A 210 -0.10 0.92 5.39
N ASP A 211 0.46 0.52 4.25
CA ASP A 211 -0.19 -0.38 3.32
C ASP A 211 0.09 -1.87 3.58
N THR A 212 0.85 -2.20 4.63
CA THR A 212 1.20 -3.59 5.03
C THR A 212 0.21 -4.29 5.94
#